data_AF-A0A2V9U400-F1
#
_entry.id   AF-A0A2V9U400-F1
#
_cell.length_a   1.000
_cell.length_b   1.000
_cell.length_c   1.000
_cell.angle_alpha   90.00
_cell.angle_beta   90.00
_cell.angle_gamma   90.00
#
_symmetry.space_group_name_H-M   'P 1'
#
loop_
_entity.id
_entity.type
_entity.pdbx_description
1 polymer ?
#
loop_
_entity_poly.entity_id
_entity_poly.type
_entity_poly.pdbx_seq_one_letter_code
_entity_poly.pdbx_strand_id
1 'polypeptide(L)' 'MARGEPSKENRRTDARITSGPDGSLSYTDIAVSAGKSYFYVVTAVEGNGTESTYSSQAMAVIP' A
#
# COMPACT_ATOMS: atom_id res chain seq x y z
N MET A 1 -23.46 -29.39 8.34
CA MET A 1 -23.27 -28.37 7.28
C MET A 1 -21.79 -28.33 6.94
N ALA A 2 -21.39 -29.02 5.87
CA ALA A 2 -20.00 -29.08 5.44
C ALA A 2 -19.72 -27.96 4.42
N ARG A 3 -18.58 -27.27 4.56
CA ARG A 3 -17.63 -26.89 3.49
C ARG A 3 -16.35 -26.36 4.14
N GLY A 4 -15.23 -27.05 3.91
CA GLY A 4 -13.89 -26.46 3.94
C GLY A 4 -13.78 -25.39 2.83
N GLU A 5 -12.69 -24.67 2.65
CA GLU A 5 -11.29 -24.90 3.00
C GLU A 5 -10.53 -23.56 2.74
N PRO A 6 -9.19 -23.48 2.67
CA PRO A 6 -8.36 -22.54 3.43
C PRO A 6 -7.80 -21.39 2.58
N SER A 7 -7.23 -20.36 3.23
CA SER A 7 -5.94 -19.77 2.82
C SER A 7 -5.70 -18.59 3.75
N LYS A 8 -4.65 -18.68 4.57
CA LYS A 8 -3.97 -17.46 5.01
C LYS A 8 -3.32 -16.90 3.75
N GLU A 9 -4.11 -16.16 2.96
CA GLU A 9 -3.61 -15.32 1.88
C GLU A 9 -2.43 -14.58 2.49
N ASN A 10 -1.28 -14.84 1.91
CA ASN A 10 0.03 -14.38 2.30
C ASN A 10 -0.04 -12.89 2.68
N ARG A 11 -0.21 -12.59 3.99
CA ARG A 11 -0.64 -11.26 4.48
C ARG A 11 0.49 -10.26 4.25
N ARG A 12 0.66 -9.82 3.00
CA ARG A 12 1.43 -8.63 2.63
C ARG A 12 0.82 -7.53 3.50
N THR A 13 1.60 -7.11 4.47
CA THR A 13 1.18 -6.10 5.44
C THR A 13 1.45 -4.76 4.79
N ASP A 14 0.62 -4.40 3.82
CA ASP A 14 0.64 -3.06 3.25
C ASP A 14 0.25 -2.11 4.40
N ALA A 15 1.17 -1.21 4.74
CA ALA A 15 0.97 -0.22 5.80
C ALA A 15 0.68 1.13 5.14
N ARG A 16 -0.39 1.80 5.58
CA ARG A 16 -0.72 3.13 5.08
C ARG A 16 0.31 4.13 5.60
N ILE A 17 0.95 4.85 4.68
CA ILE A 17 2.00 5.82 5.02
C ILE A 17 1.40 7.20 5.33
N THR A 18 0.35 7.59 4.61
CA THR A 18 -0.36 8.85 4.84
C THR A 18 -1.46 8.69 5.89
N SER A 19 -1.70 9.74 6.68
CA SER A 19 -2.79 9.78 7.68
C SER A 19 -4.17 10.06 7.07
N GLY A 20 -4.25 10.29 5.76
CA GLY A 20 -5.46 10.60 5.02
C GLY A 20 -5.18 10.79 3.53
N PRO A 21 -6.22 11.15 2.74
CA PRO A 21 -6.05 11.49 1.33
C PRO A 21 -5.18 12.75 1.20
N ASP A 22 -4.12 12.66 0.40
CA ASP A 22 -3.29 13.80 0.01
C ASP A 22 -3.65 14.18 -1.43
N GLY A 23 -3.90 15.47 -1.67
CA GLY A 23 -4.21 15.99 -3.00
C GLY A 23 -2.98 16.18 -3.88
N SER A 24 -1.77 15.97 -3.35
CA SER A 24 -0.51 16.09 -4.07
C SER A 24 -0.31 14.92 -5.03
N LEU A 25 0.30 15.20 -6.18
CA LEU A 25 0.64 14.15 -7.17
C LEU A 25 1.98 13.46 -6.89
N SER A 26 2.66 13.85 -5.82
CA SER A 26 3.96 13.33 -5.42
C SER A 26 4.01 13.17 -3.91
N TYR A 27 4.55 12.05 -3.45
CA TYR A 27 4.79 11.77 -2.04
C TYR A 27 6.23 11.30 -1.84
N THR A 28 6.91 11.82 -0.82
CA THR A 28 8.28 11.41 -0.45
C THR A 28 8.23 10.66 0.88
N ASP A 29 8.57 9.38 0.84
CA ASP A 29 8.74 8.58 2.05
C ASP A 29 10.13 8.81 2.66
N ILE A 30 10.17 9.55 3.78
CA ILE A 30 11.41 9.85 4.51
C ILE A 30 11.75 8.80 5.58
N ALA A 31 10.85 7.84 5.84
CA ALA A 31 11.00 6.83 6.89
C ALA A 31 11.63 5.53 6.37
N VAL A 32 12.57 5.65 5.44
CA VAL A 32 13.21 4.52 4.76
C VAL A 32 14.62 4.25 5.30
N SER A 33 15.02 2.99 5.31
CA SER A 33 16.37 2.55 5.73
C SER A 33 17.21 2.10 4.53
N ALA A 34 18.51 2.37 4.57
CA ALA A 34 19.48 1.90 3.60
C ALA A 34 19.51 0.36 3.48
N GLY A 35 19.79 -0.13 2.27
CA GLY A 35 19.87 -1.57 1.96
C GLY A 35 18.51 -2.29 1.96
N LYS A 36 17.39 -1.56 1.93
CA LYS A 36 16.04 -2.11 1.86
C LYS A 36 15.37 -1.79 0.53
N SER A 37 14.60 -2.75 0.04
CA SER A 37 13.69 -2.56 -1.09
C SER A 37 12.30 -2.27 -0.57
N TYR A 38 11.71 -1.17 -1.04
CA TYR A 38 10.35 -0.77 -0.73
C TYR A 38 9.49 -0.83 -1.98
N PHE A 39 8.21 -1.15 -1.75
CA PHE A 39 7.20 -1.18 -2.79
C PHE A 39 6.07 -0.24 -2.42
N TYR A 40 5.65 0.59 -3.37
CA TYR A 40 4.65 1.61 -3.16
C TYR A 40 3.51 1.45 -4.15
N VAL A 41 2.30 1.60 -3.64
CA VAL A 41 1.06 1.68 -4.41
C VAL A 41 0.27 2.87 -3.91
N VAL A 42 -0.55 3.45 -4.78
CA VAL A 42 -1.44 4.55 -4.45
C VAL A 42 -2.88 4.07 -4.61
N THR A 43 -3.74 4.44 -3.66
CA THR A 43 -5.19 4.35 -3.79
C THR A 43 -5.77 5.76 -3.85
N ALA A 44 -6.76 5.96 -4.71
CA ALA A 44 -7.62 7.13 -4.61
C ALA A 44 -8.67 6.90 -3.53
N VAL A 45 -9.03 7.95 -2.80
CA VAL A 45 -10.07 7.88 -1.77
C VAL A 45 -11.19 8.83 -2.15
N GLU A 46 -12.41 8.31 -2.26
CA GLU A 46 -13.61 9.11 -2.52
C GLU A 46 -14.07 9.87 -1.26
N GLY A 47 -14.97 10.85 -1.42
CA GLY A 47 -15.48 11.66 -0.30
C GLY A 47 -16.23 10.87 0.79
N ASN A 48 -16.65 9.64 0.50
CA ASN A 48 -17.26 8.71 1.46
C ASN A 48 -16.23 7.79 2.16
N GLY A 49 -14.93 7.94 1.87
CA GLY A 49 -13.84 7.13 2.42
C GLY A 49 -13.57 5.82 1.67
N THR A 50 -14.25 5.55 0.57
CA THR A 50 -14.03 4.35 -0.26
C THR A 50 -12.70 4.47 -1.00
N GLU A 51 -11.88 3.43 -0.93
CA GLU A 51 -10.62 3.37 -1.67
C GLU A 51 -10.79 2.68 -3.03
N SER A 52 -10.07 3.18 -4.02
CA SER A 52 -9.95 2.51 -5.31
C SER A 52 -9.08 1.26 -5.23
N THR A 53 -9.06 0.48 -6.31
CA THR A 53 -8.01 -0.50 -6.55
C THR A 53 -6.62 0.16 -6.55
N TYR A 54 -5.59 -0.63 -6.24
CA TYR A 54 -4.21 -0.17 -6.25
C TYR A 54 -3.76 0.27 -7.65
N SER A 55 -2.90 1.30 -7.68
CA SER A 55 -2.13 1.68 -8.86
C SER A 55 -1.16 0.59 -9.30
N SER A 56 -0.44 0.85 -10.41
CA SER A 56 0.79 0.11 -10.69
C SER A 56 1.77 0.25 -9.51
N GLN A 57 2.42 -0.86 -9.16
CA GLN A 57 3.38 -0.89 -8.07
C GLN A 57 4.70 -0.27 -8.51
N ALA A 58 5.20 0.69 -7.75
CA ALA A 58 6.54 1.24 -7.87
C ALA A 58 7.49 0.50 -6.91
N MET A 59 8.74 0.31 -7.30
CA MET A 59 9.78 -0.30 -6.47
C MET A 59 10.97 0.65 -6.37
N ALA A 60 11.53 0.79 -5.16
CA ALA A 60 12.75 1.55 -4.92
C ALA A 60 13.71 0.75 -4.03
N VAL A 61 15.01 0.82 -4.34
CA VAL A 61 16.08 0.28 -3.49
C VAL A 61 16.81 1.46 -2.90
N ILE A 62 16.91 1.50 -1.57
CA ILE A 62 17.65 2.55 -0.88
C ILE A 62 19.12 2.13 -0.81
N PRO A 63 20.05 2.91 -1.37
CA PRO A 63 21.48 2.60 -1.35
C PRO A 63 22.07 2.63 0.07
#